data_AF-A0A932H826-F1
#
_entry.id   AF-A0A932H826-F1
#
_cell.length_a   1.000
_cell.length_b   1.000
_cell.length_c   1.000
_cell.angle_alpha   90.00
_cell.angle_beta   90.00
_cell.angle_gamma   90.00
#
_symmetry.space_group_name_H-M   'P 1'
#
loop_
_entity.id
_entity.type
_entity.pdbx_description
1 polymer ?
#
loop_
_entity_poly.entity_id
_entity_poly.type
_entity_poly.pdbx_seq_one_letter_code
_entity_poly.pdbx_strand_id
1 'polypeptide(L)'
;MNLTKAEHAMLEYVEKLTLTPSLMTEADVQKLRDVGWTDRDILDIVHVCSYFNFRVRVVDGLGLELGNWQLKRARAGLERAAKLAQERGVPMPSDPWRVR
;
A
#
# COMPACT_ATOMS: atom_id res chain seq x y z
N MET A 1 3.39 4.19 -15.23
CA MET A 1 2.49 3.16 -14.69
C MET A 1 1.09 3.62 -15.07
N ASN A 2 0.39 2.89 -15.95
CA ASN A 2 -0.94 3.31 -16.41
C ASN A 2 -1.98 2.71 -15.47
N LEU A 3 -2.53 3.53 -14.58
CA LEU A 3 -3.58 3.13 -13.66
C LEU A 3 -4.96 3.32 -14.31
N THR A 4 -5.90 2.46 -13.94
CA THR A 4 -7.31 2.60 -14.30
C THR A 4 -7.96 3.74 -13.52
N LYS A 5 -9.14 4.19 -13.98
CA LYS A 5 -9.94 5.21 -13.25
C LYS A 5 -10.31 4.74 -11.84
N ALA A 6 -10.62 3.45 -11.67
CA ALA A 6 -10.98 2.87 -10.38
C ALA A 6 -9.78 2.86 -9.40
N GLU A 7 -8.58 2.52 -9.90
CA GLU A 7 -7.35 2.57 -9.10
C GLU A 7 -6.97 4.00 -8.71
N HIS A 8 -7.12 4.97 -9.62
CA HIS A 8 -6.93 6.39 -9.30
C HIS A 8 -7.86 6.86 -8.18
N ALA A 9 -9.17 6.58 -8.30
CA ALA A 9 -10.14 6.97 -7.28
C ALA A 9 -9.86 6.30 -5.92
N MET A 10 -9.42 5.04 -5.92
CA MET A 10 -9.00 4.35 -4.70
C MET A 10 -7.79 5.03 -4.05
N LEU A 11 -6.79 5.44 -4.84
CA LEU A 11 -5.60 6.15 -4.34
C LEU A 11 -5.93 7.53 -3.75
N GLU A 12 -6.79 8.30 -4.43
CA GLU A 12 -7.28 9.59 -3.93
C GLU A 12 -8.05 9.45 -2.61
N TYR A 13 -8.89 8.40 -2.51
CA TYR A 13 -9.62 8.10 -1.28
C TYR A 13 -8.69 7.80 -0.10
N VAL A 14 -7.70 6.92 -0.29
CA VAL A 14 -6.76 6.56 0.79
C VAL A 14 -5.79 7.69 1.15
N GLU A 15 -5.46 8.56 0.21
CA GLU A 15 -4.70 9.79 0.48
C GLU A 15 -5.49 10.70 1.44
N LYS A 16 -6.75 11.00 1.11
CA LYS A 16 -7.63 11.81 1.97
C LYS A 16 -7.83 11.18 3.35
N LEU A 17 -8.06 9.87 3.41
CA LEU A 17 -8.22 9.14 4.67
C LEU A 17 -6.95 9.19 5.52
N THR A 18 -5.77 9.23 4.90
CA THR A 18 -4.47 9.27 5.59
C THR A 18 -4.16 10.65 6.14
N LEU A 19 -4.38 11.70 5.35
CA LEU A 19 -4.01 13.08 5.67
C LEU A 19 -5.07 13.80 6.51
N THR A 20 -6.35 13.56 6.21
CA THR A 20 -7.48 14.29 6.78
C THR A 20 -8.65 13.36 7.13
N PRO A 21 -8.46 12.34 7.99
CA PRO A 21 -9.51 11.37 8.31
C PRO A 21 -10.78 12.02 8.90
N SER A 22 -10.66 13.14 9.60
CA SER A 22 -11.79 13.90 10.18
C SER A 22 -12.69 14.58 9.14
N LEU A 23 -12.23 14.71 7.88
CA LEU A 23 -12.97 15.32 6.78
C LEU A 23 -13.63 14.30 5.85
N MET A 24 -13.58 13.01 6.20
CA MET A 24 -14.21 11.95 5.42
C MET A 24 -15.73 12.05 5.51
N THR A 25 -16.38 11.79 4.37
CA THR A 25 -17.83 11.86 4.21
C THR A 25 -18.35 10.66 3.42
N GLU A 26 -19.66 10.41 3.47
CA GLU A 26 -20.29 9.37 2.65
C GLU A 26 -20.09 9.60 1.14
N ALA A 27 -19.97 10.85 0.70
CA ALA A 27 -19.69 11.18 -0.69
C ALA A 27 -18.34 10.62 -1.19
N ASP A 28 -17.35 10.47 -0.30
CA ASP A 28 -16.06 9.87 -0.67
C ASP A 28 -16.20 8.37 -0.93
N VAL A 29 -17.05 7.69 -0.15
CA VAL A 29 -17.39 6.27 -0.36
C VAL A 29 -18.20 6.11 -1.65
N GLN A 30 -19.15 7.02 -1.91
CA GLN A 30 -19.98 6.95 -3.11
C GLN A 30 -19.13 7.05 -4.40
N LYS A 31 -18.11 7.93 -4.42
CA LYS A 31 -17.17 8.00 -5.57
C LYS A 31 -16.50 6.67 -5.90
N LEU A 32 -16.20 5.85 -4.89
CA LEU A 32 -15.62 4.52 -5.11
C LEU A 32 -16.64 3.56 -5.72
N ARG A 33 -17.91 3.61 -5.27
CA ARG A 33 -18.99 2.82 -5.86
C ARG A 33 -19.25 3.21 -7.31
N ASP A 34 -19.21 4.50 -7.61
CA ASP A 34 -19.46 5.05 -8.95
C ASP A 34 -18.43 4.57 -9.99
N VAL A 35 -17.22 4.21 -9.55
CA VAL A 35 -16.17 3.64 -10.41
C VAL A 35 -16.11 2.10 -10.35
N GLY A 36 -17.08 1.46 -9.71
CA GLY A 36 -17.30 0.01 -9.75
C GLY A 36 -16.75 -0.79 -8.57
N TRP A 37 -16.25 -0.16 -7.50
CA TRP A 37 -15.88 -0.89 -6.29
C TRP A 37 -17.10 -1.35 -5.51
N THR A 38 -17.11 -2.60 -5.05
CA THR A 38 -18.16 -3.11 -4.18
C THR A 38 -17.96 -2.63 -2.74
N ASP A 39 -19.02 -2.69 -1.91
CA ASP A 39 -18.88 -2.35 -0.48
C ASP A 39 -17.82 -3.19 0.24
N ARG A 40 -17.67 -4.45 -0.18
CA ARG A 40 -16.61 -5.33 0.34
C ARG A 40 -15.22 -4.82 -0.05
N ASP A 41 -15.02 -4.44 -1.30
CA ASP A 41 -13.73 -3.89 -1.75
C ASP A 41 -13.39 -2.58 -1.02
N ILE A 42 -14.39 -1.72 -0.82
CA ILE A 42 -14.24 -0.46 -0.10
C ILE A 42 -13.86 -0.71 1.37
N LEU A 43 -14.49 -1.70 2.01
CA LEU A 43 -14.11 -2.12 3.36
C LEU A 43 -12.65 -2.57 3.40
N ASP A 44 -12.21 -3.37 2.44
CA ASP A 44 -10.82 -3.84 2.34
C ASP A 44 -9.84 -2.67 2.12
N ILE A 45 -10.18 -1.70 1.25
CA ILE A 45 -9.39 -0.48 1.01
C ILE A 45 -9.21 0.31 2.31
N VAL A 46 -10.30 0.57 3.04
CA VAL A 46 -10.28 1.30 4.32
C VAL A 46 -9.47 0.55 5.37
N HIS A 47 -9.65 -0.76 5.45
CA HIS A 47 -8.98 -1.60 6.45
C HIS A 47 -7.47 -1.61 6.25
N VAL A 48 -7.01 -1.83 5.01
CA VAL A 48 -5.58 -1.82 4.66
C VAL A 48 -4.98 -0.45 4.94
N CYS A 49 -5.60 0.63 4.47
CA CYS A 49 -5.13 2.00 4.72
C CYS A 49 -5.02 2.28 6.23
N SER A 50 -6.06 1.96 7.00
CA SER A 50 -6.11 2.22 8.44
C SER A 50 -5.06 1.42 9.21
N TYR A 51 -4.85 0.15 8.84
CA TYR A 51 -3.83 -0.70 9.45
C TYR A 51 -2.41 -0.14 9.25
N PHE A 52 -2.08 0.32 8.04
CA PHE A 52 -0.78 0.96 7.80
C PHE A 52 -0.66 2.30 8.54
N ASN A 53 -1.72 3.11 8.56
CA ASN A 53 -1.75 4.37 9.30
C ASN A 53 -1.49 4.18 10.81
N PHE A 54 -2.07 3.15 11.41
CA PHE A 54 -1.79 2.77 12.79
C PHE A 54 -0.33 2.32 12.97
N ARG A 55 0.15 1.40 12.14
CA ARG A 55 1.50 0.82 12.29
C ARG A 55 2.61 1.83 12.14
N VAL A 56 2.53 2.71 11.15
CA VAL A 56 3.54 3.75 10.93
C VAL A 56 3.62 4.66 12.16
N ARG A 57 2.46 5.04 12.75
CA ARG A 57 2.44 5.85 13.98
C ARG A 57 3.03 5.13 15.19
N VAL A 58 2.82 3.82 15.32
CA VAL A 58 3.43 3.03 16.41
C VAL A 58 4.95 2.93 16.22
N VAL A 59 5.40 2.63 15.00
CA VAL A 59 6.84 2.48 14.69
C VAL A 59 7.55 3.82 14.88
N ASP A 60 7.07 4.86 14.20
CA ASP A 60 7.73 6.16 14.20
C ASP A 60 7.56 6.88 15.54
N GLY A 61 6.38 6.78 16.15
CA GLY A 61 6.09 7.40 17.45
C GLY A 61 6.88 6.82 18.61
N LEU A 62 7.35 5.57 18.48
CA LEU A 62 8.23 4.92 19.45
C LEU A 62 9.71 4.93 19.02
N GLY A 63 10.04 5.46 17.83
CA GLY A 63 11.40 5.45 17.27
C GLY A 63 11.94 4.03 17.06
N LEU A 64 11.10 3.10 16.61
CA LEU A 64 11.51 1.70 16.40
C LEU A 64 12.37 1.57 15.13
N GLU A 65 13.63 1.18 15.32
CA GLU A 65 14.56 0.89 14.23
C GLU A 65 14.48 -0.59 13.79
N LEU A 66 14.84 -0.84 12.53
CA LEU A 66 14.96 -2.21 12.04
C LEU A 66 16.14 -2.92 12.72
N GLY A 67 15.86 -4.04 13.38
CA GLY A 67 16.90 -4.91 13.90
C GLY A 67 17.62 -5.68 12.79
N ASN A 68 18.83 -6.16 13.11
CA ASN A 68 19.68 -6.91 12.19
C ASN A 68 18.98 -8.11 11.53
N TRP A 69 18.05 -8.76 12.23
CA TRP A 69 17.30 -9.90 11.68
C TRP A 69 16.25 -9.47 10.65
N GLN A 70 15.59 -8.32 10.84
CA GLN A 70 14.66 -7.76 9.85
C GLN A 70 15.39 -7.35 8.58
N LEU A 71 16.56 -6.72 8.71
CA LEU A 71 17.43 -6.39 7.57
C LEU A 71 17.86 -7.64 6.80
N LYS A 72 18.33 -8.68 7.52
CA LYS A 72 18.68 -9.97 6.91
C LYS A 72 17.49 -10.61 6.19
N ARG A 73 16.29 -10.59 6.80
CA ARG A 73 15.07 -11.16 6.21
C ARG A 73 14.63 -10.38 4.98
N ALA A 74 14.69 -9.05 5.01
CA ALA A 74 14.35 -8.20 3.86
C ALA A 74 15.27 -8.51 2.67
N ARG A 75 16.59 -8.57 2.92
CA ARG A 75 17.60 -8.93 1.90
C ARG A 75 17.38 -10.32 1.31
N ALA A 76 17.17 -11.33 2.16
CA ALA A 76 16.85 -12.68 1.70
C ALA A 76 15.52 -12.75 0.92
N GLY A 77 14.55 -11.89 1.26
CA GLY A 77 13.31 -11.73 0.51
C GLY A 77 13.54 -11.19 -0.90
N LEU A 78 14.37 -10.15 -1.03
CA LEU A 78 14.77 -9.56 -2.31
C LEU A 78 15.51 -10.57 -3.20
N GLU A 79 16.47 -11.30 -2.64
CA GLU A 79 17.22 -12.35 -3.36
C GLU A 79 16.28 -13.47 -3.86
N ARG A 80 15.32 -13.91 -3.03
CA ARG A 80 14.31 -14.89 -3.44
C ARG A 80 13.42 -14.34 -4.55
N ALA A 81 12.97 -13.10 -4.46
CA ALA A 81 12.13 -12.47 -5.49
C ALA A 81 12.88 -12.38 -6.83
N ALA A 82 14.16 -12.01 -6.82
CA ALA A 82 15.01 -11.99 -8.01
C ALA A 82 15.19 -13.38 -8.64
N LYS A 83 15.43 -14.41 -7.82
CA LYS A 83 15.52 -15.80 -8.30
C LYS A 83 14.22 -16.28 -8.92
N LEU A 84 13.09 -16.02 -8.26
CA LEU A 84 11.75 -16.37 -8.75
C LEU A 84 11.42 -15.67 -10.08
N ALA A 85 11.80 -14.40 -10.22
CA ALA A 85 11.64 -13.64 -11.46
C ALA A 85 12.44 -14.27 -12.60
N GLN A 86 13.69 -14.66 -12.35
CA GLN A 86 14.53 -15.37 -13.33
C GLN A 86 13.94 -16.74 -13.71
N GLU A 87 13.54 -17.55 -12.73
CA GLU A 87 12.94 -18.87 -12.95
C GLU A 87 11.63 -18.80 -13.75
N ARG A 88 10.84 -17.75 -13.53
CA ARG A 88 9.56 -17.54 -14.23
C ARG A 88 9.70 -16.80 -15.55
N GLY A 89 10.90 -16.32 -15.91
CA GLY A 89 11.12 -15.49 -17.08
C GLY A 89 10.36 -14.16 -17.04
N VAL A 90 10.00 -13.68 -15.84
CA VAL A 90 9.27 -12.41 -15.66
C VAL A 90 10.27 -11.35 -15.21
N PRO A 91 10.29 -10.14 -15.80
CA PRO A 91 11.18 -9.08 -15.36
C PRO A 91 10.87 -8.67 -13.92
N MET A 92 11.91 -8.30 -13.16
CA MET A 92 11.71 -7.69 -11.86
C MET A 92 10.90 -6.39 -12.01
N PRO A 93 9.97 -6.07 -11.09
CA PRO A 93 9.25 -4.79 -11.11
C PRO A 93 10.23 -3.62 -11.15
N SER A 94 9.82 -2.47 -11.70
CA SER A 94 10.66 -1.26 -11.63
C SER A 94 10.86 -0.84 -10.16
N ASP A 95 12.00 -0.24 -9.87
CA ASP A 95 12.28 0.34 -8.55
C ASP A 95 12.31 1.87 -8.63
N PRO A 96 11.15 2.54 -8.69
CA PRO A 96 11.09 3.99 -8.78
C PRO A 96 11.66 4.68 -7.54
N TRP A 97 11.77 3.97 -6.42
CA TRP A 97 12.17 4.51 -5.12
C TRP A 97 13.61 4.15 -4.73
N ARG A 98 14.34 3.41 -5.58
CA ARG A 98 15.74 2.98 -5.36
C ARG A 98 15.95 2.32 -3.98
N VAL A 99 15.00 1.47 -3.59
CA VAL A 99 15.02 0.78 -2.29
C VAL A 99 15.75 -0.57 -2.35
N ARG A 100 16.12 -1.04 -3.55
CA ARG A 100 16.99 -2.21 -3.81
C ARG A 100 18.47 -1.87 -3.80
#